data_AF-A0A1H2TXC0-F1
#
_entry.id   AF-A0A1H2TXC0-F1
#
_cell.length_a   1.000
_cell.length_b   1.000
_cell.length_c   1.000
_cell.angle_alpha   90.00
_cell.angle_beta   90.00
_cell.angle_gamma   90.00
#
_symmetry.space_group_name_H-M   'P 1'
#
loop_
_entity.id
_entity.type
_entity.pdbx_description
1 polymer ?
#
loop_
_entity_poly.entity_id
_entity_poly.type
_entity_poly.pdbx_seq_one_letter_code
_entity_poly.pdbx_strand_id
1 'polypeptide(L)'
;MNAELYLKKAVLQLAKGLEEKSIESLNKVLETGGDDQISLIKAHLIFAEYYIMKGDFPQAEEHLSYINNIYEESDEEFDDLLNDEFFEADMLLDIIERFRFLRK
;
A
#
# COMPACT_ATOMS: atom_id res chain seq x y z
N MET A 1 13.37 14.96 -3.60
CA MET A 1 12.51 14.61 -2.45
C MET A 1 12.60 13.09 -2.35
N ASN A 2 12.83 12.52 -1.16
CA ASN A 2 12.94 11.07 -0.98
C ASN A 2 11.56 10.42 -0.85
N ALA A 3 11.50 9.10 -0.90
CA ALA A 3 10.26 8.31 -0.81
C ALA A 3 9.45 8.65 0.44
N GLU A 4 10.07 8.70 1.62
CA GLU A 4 9.43 9.11 2.87
C GLU A 4 8.72 10.48 2.79
N LEU A 5 9.35 11.50 2.18
CA LEU A 5 8.74 12.81 2.03
C LEU A 5 7.56 12.79 1.05
N TYR A 6 7.63 12.00 -0.04
CA TYR A 6 6.51 11.81 -0.95
C TYR A 6 5.34 11.11 -0.27
N LEU A 7 5.61 10.09 0.55
CA LEU A 7 4.61 9.38 1.33
C LEU A 7 3.91 10.33 2.31
N LYS A 8 4.68 11.09 3.11
CA LYS A 8 4.11 12.10 4.03
C LYS A 8 3.24 13.12 3.30
N LYS A 9 3.68 13.57 2.12
CA LYS A 9 2.92 14.50 1.28
C LYS A 9 1.60 13.88 0.81
N ALA A 10 1.62 12.63 0.35
CA ALA A 10 0.43 11.90 -0.09
C ALA A 10 -0.60 11.78 1.05
N VAL A 11 -0.17 11.33 2.24
CA VAL A 11 -1.05 11.21 3.42
C VAL A 11 -1.70 12.55 3.78
N LEU A 12 -0.93 13.64 3.76
CA LEU A 12 -1.48 14.98 4.01
C LEU A 12 -2.46 15.45 2.92
N GLN A 13 -2.29 15.00 1.68
CA GLN A 13 -3.20 15.31 0.58
C GLN A 13 -4.50 14.51 0.70
N LEU A 14 -4.44 13.22 1.05
CA LEU A 14 -5.62 12.40 1.36
C LEU A 14 -6.44 12.99 2.49
N ALA A 15 -5.79 13.37 3.59
CA ALA A 15 -6.46 14.01 4.73
C ALA A 15 -7.18 15.33 4.36
N LYS A 16 -6.80 15.95 3.24
CA LYS A 16 -7.42 17.18 2.70
C LYS A 16 -8.42 16.91 1.57
N GLY A 17 -8.69 15.64 1.24
CA GLY A 17 -9.54 15.25 0.11
C GLY A 17 -8.92 15.53 -1.26
N LEU A 18 -7.60 15.71 -1.35
CA LEU A 18 -6.89 15.96 -2.60
C LEU A 18 -6.43 14.64 -3.25
N GLU A 19 -7.41 13.81 -3.62
CA GLU A 19 -7.21 12.44 -4.13
C GLU A 19 -6.19 12.36 -5.26
N GLU A 20 -6.43 13.05 -6.38
CA GLU A 20 -5.54 13.02 -7.56
C GLU A 20 -4.09 13.37 -7.22
N LYS A 21 -3.89 14.42 -6.41
CA LYS A 21 -2.55 14.88 -6.00
C LYS A 21 -1.87 13.90 -5.05
N SER A 22 -2.65 13.18 -4.25
CA SER A 22 -2.13 12.10 -3.43
C SER A 22 -1.65 10.96 -4.30
N ILE A 23 -2.46 10.51 -5.26
CA ILE A 23 -2.08 9.43 -6.19
C ILE A 23 -0.80 9.80 -6.96
N GLU A 24 -0.70 11.04 -7.45
CA GLU A 24 0.55 11.54 -8.06
C GLU A 24 1.75 11.42 -7.10
N SER A 25 1.56 11.76 -5.82
CA SER A 25 2.64 11.70 -4.83
C SER A 25 2.99 10.26 -4.44
N LEU A 26 2.01 9.35 -4.33
CA LEU A 26 2.23 7.92 -4.09
C LEU A 26 2.99 7.25 -5.25
N ASN A 27 2.64 7.58 -6.50
CA ASN A 27 3.40 7.12 -7.67
C ASN A 27 4.87 7.57 -7.59
N LYS A 28 5.15 8.78 -7.08
CA LYS A 28 6.53 9.21 -6.82
C LYS A 28 7.23 8.40 -5.73
N VAL A 29 6.51 7.85 -4.74
CA VAL A 29 7.10 6.91 -3.78
C VAL A 29 7.56 5.65 -4.52
N LEU A 30 6.73 5.07 -5.38
CA LEU A 30 7.09 3.87 -6.16
C LEU A 30 8.29 4.11 -7.08
N GLU A 31 8.38 5.30 -7.71
CA GLU A 31 9.50 5.66 -8.58
C GLU A 31 10.82 5.89 -7.82
N THR A 32 10.76 6.33 -6.56
CA THR A 32 11.95 6.80 -5.80
C THR A 32 12.30 5.94 -4.60
N GLY A 33 11.49 4.93 -4.30
CA GLY A 33 11.55 4.14 -3.06
C GLY A 33 12.43 2.91 -3.09
N GLY A 34 13.21 2.66 -4.14
CA GLY A 34 14.04 1.44 -4.25
C GLY A 34 14.91 1.15 -3.02
N ASP A 35 15.39 2.20 -2.33
CA ASP A 35 16.23 2.09 -1.12
C ASP A 35 15.43 2.29 0.20
N ASP A 36 14.14 2.58 0.13
CA ASP A 36 13.26 2.88 1.27
C ASP A 36 12.03 1.95 1.26
N GLN A 37 12.29 0.69 1.61
CA GLN A 37 11.30 -0.38 1.62
C GLN A 37 10.12 -0.09 2.56
N ILE A 38 10.38 0.58 3.69
CA ILE A 38 9.33 1.00 4.63
C ILE A 38 8.33 1.93 3.94
N SER A 39 8.83 2.97 3.26
CA SER A 39 7.95 3.89 2.54
C SER A 39 7.23 3.23 1.36
N LEU A 40 7.90 2.29 0.67
CA LEU A 40 7.27 1.51 -0.40
C LEU A 40 6.10 0.68 0.12
N ILE A 41 6.29 -0.11 1.18
CA ILE A 41 5.25 -0.98 1.75
C ILE A 41 4.03 -0.15 2.17
N LYS A 42 4.26 0.95 2.90
CA LYS A 42 3.17 1.86 3.28
C LYS A 42 2.46 2.48 2.07
N ALA A 43 3.18 2.81 0.99
CA ALA A 43 2.55 3.30 -0.23
C ALA A 43 1.73 2.22 -0.94
N HIS A 44 2.24 0.99 -1.03
CA HIS A 44 1.52 -0.15 -1.58
C HIS A 44 0.24 -0.44 -0.78
N LEU A 45 0.28 -0.35 0.55
CA LEU A 45 -0.88 -0.55 1.39
C LEU A 45 -1.96 0.50 1.13
N ILE A 46 -1.59 1.78 1.06
CA ILE A 46 -2.52 2.88 0.73
C ILE A 46 -3.11 2.68 -0.68
N PHE A 47 -2.33 2.20 -1.66
CA PHE A 47 -2.86 1.88 -2.98
C PHE A 47 -3.86 0.73 -2.93
N ALA A 48 -3.57 -0.33 -2.18
CA ALA A 48 -4.49 -1.45 -2.00
C ALA A 48 -5.84 -0.98 -1.42
N GLU A 49 -5.81 -0.22 -0.32
CA GLU A 49 -7.02 0.37 0.27
C GLU A 49 -7.79 1.22 -0.75
N TYR A 50 -7.08 2.09 -1.46
CA TYR A 50 -7.67 2.96 -2.47
C TYR A 50 -8.39 2.17 -3.56
N TYR A 51 -7.76 1.14 -4.12
CA TYR A 51 -8.35 0.32 -5.17
C TYR A 51 -9.51 -0.55 -4.67
N ILE A 52 -9.45 -1.05 -3.43
CA ILE A 52 -10.58 -1.70 -2.77
C ILE A 52 -11.78 -0.76 -2.69
N MET A 53 -11.56 0.50 -2.28
CA MET A 53 -12.64 1.50 -2.19
C MET A 53 -13.22 1.87 -3.57
N LYS A 54 -12.44 1.76 -4.64
CA LYS A 54 -12.91 1.94 -6.02
C LYS A 54 -13.55 0.68 -6.61
N GLY A 55 -13.44 -0.46 -5.94
CA GLY A 55 -13.90 -1.76 -6.43
C GLY A 55 -12.98 -2.40 -7.48
N ASP A 56 -11.76 -1.88 -7.63
CA ASP A 56 -10.73 -2.43 -8.53
C ASP A 56 -9.89 -3.47 -7.79
N PHE A 57 -10.50 -4.63 -7.53
CA PHE A 57 -9.87 -5.71 -6.79
C PHE A 57 -8.57 -6.26 -7.42
N PRO A 58 -8.45 -6.41 -8.76
CA PRO A 58 -7.21 -6.87 -9.36
C PRO A 58 -6.01 -5.96 -9.07
N GLN A 59 -6.19 -4.64 -9.15
CA GLN A 59 -5.13 -3.68 -8.80
C GLN A 59 -4.80 -3.75 -7.30
N ALA A 60 -5.80 -3.86 -6.44
CA ALA A 60 -5.56 -4.02 -5.00
C ALA A 60 -4.74 -5.28 -4.68
N GLU A 61 -5.08 -6.42 -5.30
CA GLU A 61 -4.37 -7.68 -5.12
C GLU A 61 -2.91 -7.61 -5.58
N GLU A 62 -2.60 -6.87 -6.65
CA GLU A 62 -1.22 -6.66 -7.11
C GLU A 62 -0.39 -5.96 -6.03
N HIS A 63 -0.92 -4.91 -5.42
CA HIS A 63 -0.25 -4.20 -4.34
C HIS A 63 -0.11 -5.04 -3.07
N LEU A 64 -1.14 -5.82 -2.70
CA LEU A 64 -1.09 -6.69 -1.53
C LEU A 64 -0.12 -7.87 -1.73
N SER A 65 -0.09 -8.45 -2.92
CA SER A 65 0.86 -9.51 -3.27
C SER A 65 2.31 -9.03 -3.18
N TYR A 66 2.57 -7.78 -3.57
CA TYR A 66 3.89 -7.17 -3.39
C TYR A 66 4.32 -7.11 -1.92
N ILE A 67 3.40 -6.71 -1.03
CA ILE A 67 3.67 -6.64 0.42
C ILE A 67 3.96 -8.05 0.97
N ASN A 68 3.13 -9.04 0.62
CA ASN A 68 3.30 -10.40 1.13
C ASN A 68 4.60 -11.06 0.63
N ASN A 69 5.02 -10.79 -0.61
CA ASN A 69 6.31 -11.29 -1.10
C ASN A 69 7.49 -10.71 -0.29
N ILE A 70 7.41 -9.45 0.14
CA ILE A 70 8.45 -8.87 0.99
C ILE A 70 8.43 -9.48 2.38
N TYR A 71 7.23 -9.69 2.96
CA TYR A 71 7.07 -10.34 4.26
C TYR A 71 7.68 -11.75 4.29
N GLU A 72 7.53 -12.53 3.21
CA GLU A 72 8.15 -13.86 3.13
C GLU A 72 9.68 -13.82 3.04
N GLU A 73 10.25 -12.68 2.64
CA GLU A 73 11.70 -12.49 2.44
C GLU A 73 12.38 -11.68 3.58
N SER A 74 11.62 -11.11 4.51
CA SER A 74 12.12 -10.22 5.56
C SER A 74 12.65 -10.94 6.80
N ASP A 75 13.61 -10.30 7.48
CA ASP A 75 14.12 -10.73 8.78
C ASP A 75 13.25 -10.16 9.93
N GLU A 76 13.23 -10.82 11.10
CA GLU A 76 12.38 -10.47 12.27
C GLU A 76 12.40 -8.98 12.68
N GLU A 77 13.53 -8.28 12.56
CA GLU A 77 13.63 -6.86 12.93
C GLU A 77 12.90 -5.92 11.95
N PHE A 78 12.80 -6.31 10.68
CA PHE A 78 12.05 -5.56 9.66
C PHE A 78 10.54 -5.80 9.82
N ASP A 79 10.16 -7.02 10.21
CA ASP A 79 8.78 -7.40 10.50
C ASP A 79 8.21 -6.62 11.69
N ASP A 80 8.98 -6.45 12.77
CA ASP A 80 8.53 -5.70 13.95
C ASP A 80 8.19 -4.23 13.65
N LEU A 81 8.84 -3.62 12.65
CA LEU A 81 8.59 -2.23 12.24
C LEU A 81 7.36 -2.06 11.36
N LEU A 82 6.93 -3.12 10.68
CA LEU A 82 5.86 -3.12 9.68
C LEU A 82 4.74 -4.11 10.02
N ASN A 83 4.72 -4.62 11.26
CA ASN A 83 3.77 -5.63 11.71
C ASN A 83 2.32 -5.19 11.50
N ASP A 84 2.02 -3.91 11.77
CA ASP A 84 0.70 -3.33 11.53
C ASP A 84 0.36 -3.37 10.03
N GLU A 85 1.29 -2.93 9.16
CA GLU A 85 1.09 -2.95 7.71
C GLU A 85 0.90 -4.36 7.14
N PHE A 86 1.68 -5.34 7.61
CA PHE A 86 1.55 -6.73 7.18
C PHE A 86 0.21 -7.34 7.64
N PHE A 87 -0.17 -7.10 8.89
CA PHE A 87 -1.46 -7.53 9.42
C PHE A 87 -2.64 -6.92 8.65
N GLU A 88 -2.56 -5.62 8.33
CA GLU A 88 -3.56 -4.93 7.53
C GLU A 88 -3.63 -5.49 6.10
N ALA A 89 -2.49 -5.74 5.46
CA ALA A 89 -2.45 -6.32 4.12
C ALA A 89 -3.14 -7.69 4.06
N ASP A 90 -2.85 -8.58 5.01
CA ASP A 90 -3.50 -9.89 5.12
C ASP A 90 -5.01 -9.75 5.36
N MET A 91 -5.43 -8.84 6.25
CA MET A 91 -6.85 -8.58 6.50
C MET A 91 -7.57 -8.09 5.23
N LEU A 92 -6.94 -7.23 4.44
CA LEU A 92 -7.49 -6.73 3.20
C LEU A 92 -7.64 -7.84 2.16
N LEU A 93 -6.65 -8.72 2.01
CA LEU A 93 -6.74 -9.91 1.16
C LEU A 93 -7.94 -10.79 1.55
N ASP A 94 -8.10 -11.07 2.84
CA ASP A 94 -9.24 -11.83 3.37
C ASP A 94 -10.59 -11.17 3.04
N ILE A 95 -10.67 -9.84 3.13
CA ILE A 95 -11.88 -9.08 2.76
C ILE A 95 -12.16 -9.23 1.26
N ILE A 96 -11.14 -9.06 0.40
CA ILE A 96 -11.29 -9.17 -1.05
C ILE A 96 -11.73 -10.60 -1.43
N GLU A 97 -11.19 -11.63 -0.79
CA GLU A 97 -11.59 -13.03 -1.04
C GLU A 97 -13.00 -13.31 -0.52
N ARG A 98 -13.34 -12.84 0.69
CA ARG A 98 -14.69 -12.99 1.26
C ARG A 98 -15.77 -12.37 0.38
N PHE A 99 -15.46 -11.25 -0.26
CA PHE A 99 -16.37 -10.53 -1.16
C PHE A 99 -16.03 -10.75 -2.64
N ARG A 100 -15.32 -11.82 -2.99
CA ARG A 100 -14.94 -12.13 -4.38
C ARG A 100 -16.12 -12.20 -5.35
N PHE A 101 -17.33 -12.49 -4.86
CA PHE A 101 -18.55 -12.51 -5.66
C PHE A 101 -18.98 -11.11 -6.18
N LEU A 102 -18.39 -10.03 -5.65
CA LEU A 102 -18.56 -8.67 -6.18
C LEU A 102 -17.68 -8.40 -7.41
N ARG A 103 -16.66 -9.24 -7.67
CA ARG A 103 -15.86 -9.20 -8.89
C ARG A 103 -16.76 -9.67 -10.05
N LYS A 104 -17.20 -8.73 -10.89
CA LYS A 104 -18.02 -9.01 -12.07
C LYS A 104 -17.15 -9.33 -13.28
#